data_AF-A0A1I7I1S0-F1
#
_entry.id   AF-A0A1I7I1S0-F1
#
_cell.length_a   1.000
_cell.length_b   1.000
_cell.length_c   1.000
_cell.angle_alpha   90.00
_cell.angle_beta   90.00
_cell.angle_gamma   90.00
#
_symmetry.space_group_name_H-M   'P 1'
#
loop_
_entity.id
_entity.type
_entity.pdbx_description
1 polymer ?
#
loop_
_entity_poly.entity_id
_entity_poly.type
_entity_poly.pdbx_seq_one_letter_code
_entity_poly.pdbx_strand_id
1 'polypeptide(L)'
;MARFKHLPLRYHPWLVLSLREAPEGGQLSHKLKCDPASPPCTAHDLVVLVHGFNNHMGEASASYLAFRDRQYPLAHETPPRLEGFLGDCFWPGDADWTSLLDKTDFFFYPTAVHRAPDAGRLLAEYLSRLPDLLQVHFVGHSLGCRVVLECIRKLKRGPQVGKVILMAAAVPTFMVEQGGELAAALAKANSVLVLYSQADEVLHYSFPPGQTLAGKGEGVLPVALGRDGAPTATLGRVESRPIENAGHSDYWGAWEKGASSKKSEDAASKVAELVADNLGLGERRREVGTQRAPATEILAGFPRENAPQRKLE
;
A
#
# COMPACT_ATOMS: atom_id res chain seq x y z
N MET A 1 -18.10 11.92 21.37
CA MET A 1 -18.83 11.82 20.08
C MET A 1 -17.88 11.14 19.11
N ALA A 2 -18.34 10.19 18.29
CA ALA A 2 -17.50 9.59 17.26
C ALA A 2 -16.94 10.69 16.35
N ARG A 3 -15.64 10.63 16.02
CA ARG A 3 -15.00 11.54 15.06
C ARG A 3 -15.44 11.20 13.64
N PHE A 4 -15.69 9.91 13.38
CA PHE A 4 -16.22 9.46 12.10
C PHE A 4 -17.63 9.98 11.86
N LYS A 5 -17.78 10.74 10.77
CA LYS A 5 -19.08 11.29 10.33
C LYS A 5 -19.56 10.66 9.02
N HIS A 6 -18.69 10.63 8.01
CA HIS A 6 -18.99 10.13 6.68
C HIS A 6 -17.70 9.86 5.90
N LEU A 7 -17.82 9.10 4.81
CA LEU A 7 -16.76 8.96 3.80
C LEU A 7 -16.74 10.20 2.89
N PRO A 8 -15.59 10.61 2.34
CA PRO A 8 -15.54 11.69 1.36
C PRO A 8 -16.46 11.40 0.17
N LEU A 9 -17.20 12.41 -0.32
CA LEU A 9 -18.23 12.22 -1.37
C LEU A 9 -17.70 11.62 -2.69
N ARG A 10 -16.41 11.81 -3.01
CA ARG A 10 -15.78 11.26 -4.23
C ARG A 10 -15.08 9.91 -3.99
N TYR A 11 -15.13 9.38 -2.78
CA TYR A 11 -14.39 8.19 -2.41
C TYR A 11 -15.20 6.94 -2.73
N HIS A 12 -14.88 6.32 -3.88
CA HIS A 12 -15.49 5.09 -4.38
C HIS A 12 -14.40 4.11 -4.82
N PRO A 13 -13.65 3.51 -3.88
CA PRO A 13 -12.58 2.57 -4.20
C PRO A 13 -13.15 1.32 -4.87
N TRP A 14 -12.42 0.76 -5.83
CA TRP A 14 -12.84 -0.48 -6.47
C TRP A 14 -12.60 -1.71 -5.60
N LEU A 15 -11.56 -1.72 -4.76
CA LEU A 15 -11.31 -2.82 -3.84
C LEU A 15 -11.06 -2.27 -2.44
N VAL A 16 -11.82 -2.78 -1.47
CA VAL A 16 -11.64 -2.48 -0.05
C VAL A 16 -11.22 -3.74 0.69
N LEU A 17 -10.11 -3.64 1.41
CA LEU A 17 -9.57 -4.68 2.27
C LEU A 17 -9.76 -4.25 3.74
N SER A 18 -10.99 -4.38 4.25
CA SER A 18 -11.28 -3.95 5.62
C SER A 18 -10.99 -5.04 6.64
N LEU A 19 -9.99 -4.79 7.48
CA LEU A 19 -9.66 -5.54 8.70
C LEU A 19 -10.34 -4.95 9.93
N ARG A 20 -11.29 -4.02 9.76
CA ARG A 20 -11.99 -3.35 10.86
C ARG A 20 -13.35 -3.98 11.13
N GLU A 21 -13.71 -4.12 12.39
CA GLU A 21 -15.09 -4.42 12.79
C GLU A 21 -16.01 -3.18 12.74
N ALA A 22 -15.45 -2.00 13.05
CA ALA A 22 -16.15 -0.71 13.11
C ALA A 22 -15.43 0.40 12.32
N PRO A 23 -16.15 1.44 11.83
CA PRO A 23 -15.53 2.56 11.10
C PRO A 23 -14.52 3.40 11.91
N GLU A 24 -14.63 3.39 13.23
CA GLU A 24 -13.73 4.04 14.18
C GLU A 24 -13.48 3.10 15.35
N GLY A 25 -12.23 3.01 15.81
CA GLY A 25 -11.81 2.05 16.83
C GLY A 25 -12.14 0.59 16.48
N GLY A 26 -12.56 -0.17 17.50
CA GLY A 26 -12.94 -1.57 17.38
C GLY A 26 -11.79 -2.58 17.36
N GLN A 27 -12.13 -3.85 17.20
CA GLN A 27 -11.15 -4.95 17.07
C GLN A 27 -10.82 -5.22 15.59
N LEU A 28 -9.77 -6.02 15.40
CA LEU A 28 -9.45 -6.59 14.09
C LEU A 28 -10.52 -7.60 13.68
N SER A 29 -11.11 -7.40 12.51
CA SER A 29 -12.04 -8.36 11.91
C SER A 29 -11.28 -9.51 11.27
N HIS A 30 -11.58 -10.73 11.69
CA HIS A 30 -11.13 -11.96 11.02
C HIS A 30 -11.93 -12.28 9.75
N LYS A 31 -13.05 -11.59 9.53
CA LYS A 31 -13.88 -11.69 8.33
C LYS A 31 -13.51 -10.54 7.43
N LEU A 32 -12.88 -10.82 6.29
CA LEU A 32 -12.68 -9.76 5.32
C LEU A 32 -14.03 -9.36 4.73
N LYS A 33 -14.30 -8.05 4.76
CA LYS A 33 -15.39 -7.45 4.01
C LYS A 33 -14.80 -6.91 2.71
N CYS A 34 -15.11 -7.58 1.60
CA CYS A 34 -15.03 -6.98 0.27
C CYS A 34 -16.39 -6.38 -0.06
N ASP A 35 -16.40 -5.22 -0.69
CA ASP A 35 -17.63 -4.66 -1.23
C ASP A 35 -18.09 -5.55 -2.41
N PRO A 36 -19.28 -6.15 -2.38
CA PRO A 36 -19.78 -6.97 -3.49
C PRO A 36 -20.03 -6.16 -4.78
N ALA A 37 -20.09 -4.82 -4.70
CA ALA A 37 -20.17 -3.96 -5.88
C ALA A 37 -18.81 -3.76 -6.57
N SER A 38 -17.71 -4.17 -5.92
CA SER A 38 -16.39 -4.24 -6.53
C SER A 38 -16.40 -5.23 -7.70
N PRO A 39 -15.90 -4.85 -8.90
CA PRO A 39 -15.68 -5.83 -9.95
C PRO A 39 -14.78 -6.96 -9.41
N PRO A 40 -14.99 -8.22 -9.81
CA PRO A 40 -14.17 -9.33 -9.33
C PRO A 40 -12.70 -8.97 -9.53
N CYS A 41 -11.92 -9.07 -8.46
CA CYS A 41 -10.50 -8.73 -8.46
C CYS A 41 -9.74 -9.79 -9.27
N THR A 42 -9.83 -9.73 -10.59
CA THR A 42 -9.05 -10.56 -11.54
C THR A 42 -7.68 -9.93 -11.82
N ALA A 43 -7.19 -9.09 -10.90
CA ALA A 43 -5.97 -8.35 -11.09
C ALA A 43 -4.78 -9.26 -10.77
N HIS A 44 -3.98 -9.55 -11.80
CA HIS A 44 -2.70 -10.26 -11.62
C HIS A 44 -1.73 -9.47 -10.75
N ASP A 45 -1.86 -8.14 -10.76
CA ASP A 45 -1.09 -7.20 -9.94
C ASP A 45 -2.04 -6.42 -9.03
N LEU A 46 -1.67 -6.22 -7.76
CA LEU A 46 -2.41 -5.39 -6.81
C LEU A 46 -1.46 -4.43 -6.08
N VAL A 47 -1.81 -3.15 -5.96
CA VAL A 47 -1.17 -2.17 -5.09
C VAL A 47 -2.08 -1.93 -3.88
N VAL A 48 -1.61 -2.33 -2.72
CA VAL A 48 -2.35 -2.15 -1.47
C VAL A 48 -1.90 -0.87 -0.77
N LEU A 49 -2.84 0.04 -0.55
CA LEU A 49 -2.64 1.27 0.22
C LEU A 49 -2.92 1.01 1.70
N VAL A 50 -2.01 1.41 2.59
CA VAL A 50 -2.12 1.16 4.04
C VAL A 50 -1.84 2.45 4.82
N HIS A 51 -2.88 2.96 5.48
CA HIS A 51 -2.86 4.17 6.30
C HIS A 51 -2.11 3.98 7.64
N GLY A 52 -1.80 5.09 8.29
CA GLY A 52 -1.06 5.16 9.54
C GLY A 52 -1.91 4.95 10.81
N PHE A 53 -1.33 5.39 11.94
CA PHE A 53 -1.97 5.42 13.25
C PHE A 53 -2.99 6.57 13.36
N ASN A 54 -3.99 6.39 14.23
CA ASN A 54 -5.05 7.36 14.56
C ASN A 54 -5.92 7.82 13.39
N ASN A 55 -5.99 7.01 12.32
CA ASN A 55 -6.93 7.23 11.23
C ASN A 55 -8.18 6.37 11.41
N HIS A 56 -9.33 7.01 11.61
CA HIS A 56 -10.60 6.32 11.42
C HIS A 56 -10.87 6.11 9.92
N MET A 57 -11.93 5.37 9.56
CA MET A 57 -12.22 5.02 8.17
C MET A 57 -12.32 6.26 7.26
N GLY A 58 -13.03 7.31 7.67
CA GLY A 58 -13.14 8.56 6.89
C GLY A 58 -11.81 9.28 6.61
N GLU A 59 -10.90 9.36 7.58
CA GLU A 59 -9.58 9.98 7.41
C GLU A 59 -8.69 9.15 6.50
N ALA A 60 -8.66 7.83 6.70
CA ALA A 60 -7.95 6.92 5.81
C ALA A 60 -8.48 7.00 4.37
N SER A 61 -9.80 7.06 4.19
CA SER A 61 -10.42 7.29 2.89
C SER A 61 -10.02 8.63 2.27
N ALA A 62 -9.90 9.70 3.07
CA ALA A 62 -9.43 10.99 2.58
C ALA A 62 -7.96 10.93 2.11
N SER A 63 -7.09 10.23 2.85
CA SER A 63 -5.70 9.96 2.45
C SER A 63 -5.63 9.19 1.14
N TYR A 64 -6.43 8.13 0.99
CA TYR A 64 -6.45 7.32 -0.24
C TYR A 64 -7.07 8.06 -1.44
N LEU A 65 -8.04 8.94 -1.21
CA LEU A 65 -8.56 9.81 -2.26
C LEU A 65 -7.50 10.84 -2.70
N ALA A 66 -6.78 11.44 -1.75
CA ALA A 66 -5.72 12.40 -2.04
C ALA A 66 -4.54 11.77 -2.78
N PHE A 67 -4.23 10.51 -2.47
CA PHE A 67 -3.30 9.69 -3.25
C PHE A 67 -3.77 9.59 -4.70
N ARG A 68 -4.99 9.13 -4.93
CA ARG A 68 -5.58 8.98 -6.28
C ARG A 68 -5.57 10.28 -7.06
N ASP A 69 -6.04 11.37 -6.45
CA ASP A 69 -6.08 12.70 -7.08
C ASP A 69 -4.70 13.15 -7.60
N ARG A 70 -3.60 12.71 -6.96
CA ARG A 70 -2.22 12.99 -7.39
C ARG A 70 -1.66 11.99 -8.38
N GLN A 71 -2.03 10.71 -8.26
CA GLN A 71 -1.51 9.68 -9.15
C GLN A 71 -2.20 9.70 -10.51
N TYR A 72 -3.48 10.06 -10.60
CA TYR A 72 -4.20 10.14 -11.88
C TYR A 72 -3.51 11.01 -12.94
N PRO A 73 -3.10 12.27 -12.67
CA PRO A 73 -2.42 13.08 -13.69
C PRO A 73 -1.05 12.53 -14.09
N LEU A 74 -0.36 11.81 -13.19
CA LEU A 74 0.97 11.22 -13.45
C LEU A 74 0.90 9.90 -14.20
N ALA A 75 -0.17 9.13 -14.01
CA ALA A 75 -0.32 7.82 -14.61
C ALA A 75 -0.56 7.85 -16.12
N HIS A 76 -0.91 9.01 -16.70
CA HIS A 76 -1.30 9.15 -18.11
C HIS A 76 -2.34 8.11 -18.59
N GLU A 77 -3.08 7.52 -17.65
CA GLU A 77 -4.09 6.49 -17.85
C GLU A 77 -5.44 7.02 -17.39
N THR A 78 -6.52 6.42 -17.91
CA THR A 78 -7.86 6.76 -17.41
C THR A 78 -8.04 6.18 -16.00
N PRO A 79 -8.72 6.89 -15.08
CA PRO A 79 -8.97 6.43 -13.71
C PRO A 79 -9.45 4.97 -13.58
N PRO A 80 -10.32 4.43 -14.46
CA PRO A 80 -10.75 3.03 -14.36
C PRO A 80 -9.60 2.01 -14.42
N ARG A 81 -8.50 2.29 -15.13
CA ARG A 81 -7.40 1.34 -15.24
C ARG A 81 -6.52 1.33 -13.99
N LEU A 82 -6.24 2.52 -13.43
CA LEU A 82 -5.52 2.64 -12.17
C LEU A 82 -6.32 1.97 -11.03
N GLU A 83 -7.61 2.26 -10.93
CA GLU A 83 -8.48 1.66 -9.92
C GLU A 83 -8.56 0.13 -10.01
N GLY A 84 -8.40 -0.44 -11.21
CA GLY A 84 -8.38 -1.88 -11.45
C GLY A 84 -7.32 -2.67 -10.69
N PHE A 85 -6.27 -2.00 -10.18
CA PHE A 85 -5.23 -2.63 -9.37
C PHE A 85 -4.97 -1.92 -8.04
N LEU A 86 -5.79 -0.97 -7.61
CA LEU A 86 -5.68 -0.36 -6.27
C LEU A 86 -6.57 -1.08 -5.26
N GLY A 87 -6.03 -1.37 -4.08
CA GLY A 87 -6.76 -1.93 -2.94
C GLY A 87 -6.54 -1.11 -1.67
N ASP A 88 -7.63 -0.67 -1.06
CA ASP A 88 -7.57 0.20 0.12
C ASP A 88 -7.69 -0.64 1.39
N CYS A 89 -6.59 -0.75 2.16
CA CYS A 89 -6.57 -1.51 3.40
C CYS A 89 -6.98 -0.65 4.58
N PHE A 90 -8.01 -1.06 5.32
CA PHE A 90 -8.42 -0.39 6.54
C PHE A 90 -8.14 -1.28 7.74
N TRP A 91 -7.38 -0.78 8.71
CA TRP A 91 -7.08 -1.50 9.95
C TRP A 91 -7.38 -0.60 11.17
N PRO A 92 -7.75 -1.17 12.32
CA PRO A 92 -8.10 -0.44 13.54
C PRO A 92 -6.85 0.11 14.24
N GLY A 93 -6.18 1.04 13.56
CA GLY A 93 -5.03 1.80 14.05
C GLY A 93 -5.40 3.02 14.88
N ASP A 94 -6.68 3.21 15.19
CA ASP A 94 -7.25 4.25 16.06
C ASP A 94 -7.90 3.63 17.32
N ALA A 95 -8.31 4.49 18.25
CA ALA A 95 -9.06 4.11 19.45
C ALA A 95 -10.55 4.48 19.31
N ASP A 96 -11.41 3.81 20.08
CA ASP A 96 -12.80 4.24 20.25
C ASP A 96 -12.85 5.34 21.33
N TRP A 97 -12.98 6.59 20.89
CA TRP A 97 -12.88 7.77 21.74
C TRP A 97 -14.20 8.03 22.48
N THR A 98 -14.37 7.42 23.65
CA THR A 98 -15.49 7.73 24.55
C THR A 98 -15.20 8.88 25.54
N SER A 99 -14.04 9.54 25.48
CA SER A 99 -13.62 10.58 26.44
C SER A 99 -13.06 11.86 25.77
N LEU A 100 -13.32 13.01 26.39
CA LEU A 100 -13.07 14.41 25.95
C LEU A 100 -11.58 14.82 25.75
N LEU A 101 -10.66 13.90 25.52
CA LEU A 101 -9.21 14.18 25.59
C LEU A 101 -8.44 13.73 24.34
N ASP A 102 -8.71 14.29 23.16
CA ASP A 102 -7.93 14.07 21.92
C ASP A 102 -6.39 14.21 22.13
N LYS A 103 -5.94 15.00 23.10
CA LYS A 103 -4.51 15.15 23.44
C LYS A 103 -3.87 13.93 24.12
N THR A 104 -4.62 12.86 24.36
CA THR A 104 -4.13 11.61 24.95
C THR A 104 -3.87 10.51 23.91
N ASP A 105 -3.82 10.85 22.61
CA ASP A 105 -3.51 9.97 21.47
C ASP A 105 -2.30 9.05 21.73
N PHE A 106 -1.30 9.58 22.43
CA PHE A 106 -0.09 8.87 22.82
C PHE A 106 -0.34 7.62 23.69
N PHE A 107 -1.36 7.64 24.57
CA PHE A 107 -1.65 6.51 25.47
C PHE A 107 -2.12 5.26 24.72
N PHE A 108 -2.67 5.43 23.52
CA PHE A 108 -3.17 4.32 22.71
C PHE A 108 -2.18 3.86 21.63
N TYR A 109 -1.11 4.62 21.41
CA TYR A 109 -0.04 4.25 20.49
C TYR A 109 0.56 2.86 20.81
N PRO A 110 0.88 2.50 22.07
CA PRO A 110 1.30 1.15 22.44
C PRO A 110 0.35 0.04 21.97
N THR A 111 -0.96 0.26 22.11
CA THR A 111 -1.96 -0.73 21.70
C THR A 111 -1.97 -0.89 20.18
N ALA A 112 -1.87 0.21 19.43
CA ALA A 112 -1.81 0.13 17.96
C ALA A 112 -0.51 -0.51 17.45
N VAL A 113 0.62 -0.26 18.11
CA VAL A 113 1.90 -0.95 17.81
C VAL A 113 1.72 -2.46 17.92
N HIS A 114 1.10 -2.95 18.99
CA HIS A 114 0.84 -4.39 19.16
C HIS A 114 -0.16 -4.97 18.15
N ARG A 115 -1.12 -4.16 17.68
CA ARG A 115 -2.08 -4.58 16.66
C ARG A 115 -1.48 -4.67 15.26
N ALA A 116 -0.45 -3.89 14.95
CA ALA A 116 0.10 -3.84 13.60
C ALA A 116 0.63 -5.21 13.10
N PRO A 117 1.34 -6.03 13.90
CA PRO A 117 1.68 -7.41 13.54
C PRO A 117 0.47 -8.30 13.24
N ASP A 118 -0.60 -8.21 14.02
CA ASP A 118 -1.82 -8.99 13.80
C ASP A 118 -2.57 -8.54 12.54
N ALA A 119 -2.65 -7.24 12.30
CA ALA A 119 -3.19 -6.68 11.06
C ALA A 119 -2.39 -7.17 9.85
N GLY A 120 -1.06 -7.15 9.94
CA GLY A 120 -0.18 -7.66 8.89
C GLY A 120 -0.41 -9.15 8.62
N ARG A 121 -0.53 -9.97 9.67
CA ARG A 121 -0.85 -11.40 9.53
C ARG A 121 -2.18 -11.62 8.82
N LEU A 122 -3.25 -10.91 9.22
CA LEU A 122 -4.57 -11.05 8.60
C LEU A 122 -4.55 -10.60 7.14
N LEU A 123 -3.86 -9.52 6.82
CA LEU A 123 -3.68 -9.06 5.43
C LEU A 123 -2.95 -10.12 4.59
N ALA A 124 -1.88 -10.73 5.12
CA ALA A 124 -1.14 -11.78 4.44
C ALA A 124 -2.00 -13.03 4.17
N GLU A 125 -2.80 -13.44 5.15
CA GLU A 125 -3.74 -14.56 5.01
C GLU A 125 -4.76 -14.28 3.91
N TYR A 126 -5.25 -13.04 3.82
CA TYR A 126 -6.18 -12.64 2.78
C TYR A 126 -5.54 -12.64 1.38
N LEU A 127 -4.41 -11.96 1.22
CA LEU A 127 -3.71 -11.89 -0.08
C LEU A 127 -3.30 -13.27 -0.59
N SER A 128 -3.01 -14.21 0.31
CA SER A 128 -2.71 -15.61 -0.05
C SER A 128 -3.90 -16.38 -0.62
N ARG A 129 -5.13 -15.89 -0.39
CA ARG A 129 -6.38 -16.54 -0.82
C ARG A 129 -7.01 -15.89 -2.04
N LEU A 130 -6.51 -14.73 -2.47
CA LEU A 130 -6.98 -14.08 -3.68
C LEU A 130 -6.64 -14.95 -4.89
N PRO A 131 -7.63 -15.47 -5.62
CA PRO A 131 -7.37 -16.21 -6.85
C PRO A 131 -6.70 -15.28 -7.87
N ASP A 132 -5.81 -15.83 -8.68
CA ASP A 132 -5.15 -15.16 -9.81
C ASP A 132 -4.24 -13.97 -9.47
N LEU A 133 -4.11 -13.58 -8.19
CA LEU A 133 -3.16 -12.57 -7.74
C LEU A 133 -1.73 -13.13 -7.81
N LEU A 134 -0.96 -12.66 -8.79
CA LEU A 134 0.42 -13.10 -9.03
C LEU A 134 1.43 -12.24 -8.27
N GLN A 135 1.17 -10.94 -8.17
CA GLN A 135 2.08 -9.98 -7.56
C GLN A 135 1.33 -8.92 -6.75
N VAL A 136 1.87 -8.61 -5.57
CA VAL A 136 1.36 -7.55 -4.70
C VAL A 136 2.44 -6.50 -4.44
N HIS A 137 2.02 -5.25 -4.49
CA HIS A 137 2.77 -4.05 -4.19
C HIS A 137 2.14 -3.37 -2.99
N PHE A 138 2.90 -2.54 -2.29
CA PHE A 138 2.41 -1.82 -1.12
C PHE A 138 2.84 -0.36 -1.14
N VAL A 139 1.92 0.50 -0.71
CA VAL A 139 2.22 1.87 -0.30
C VAL A 139 1.73 2.02 1.13
N GLY A 140 2.67 2.04 2.07
CA GLY A 140 2.38 2.21 3.50
C GLY A 140 2.76 3.60 3.96
N HIS A 141 2.04 4.11 4.95
CA HIS A 141 2.39 5.34 5.66
C HIS A 141 2.50 5.12 7.16
N SER A 142 3.47 5.79 7.82
CA SER A 142 3.60 5.79 9.27
C SER A 142 3.60 4.38 9.86
N LEU A 143 2.73 4.10 10.84
CA LEU A 143 2.59 2.77 11.44
C LEU A 143 2.00 1.73 10.46
N GLY A 144 1.31 2.16 9.40
CA GLY A 144 0.89 1.30 8.30
C GLY A 144 2.08 0.63 7.59
N CYS A 145 3.26 1.25 7.60
CA CYS A 145 4.50 0.61 7.14
C CYS A 145 4.83 -0.64 7.95
N ARG A 146 4.58 -0.64 9.28
CA ARG A 146 4.76 -1.84 10.10
C ARG A 146 3.80 -2.95 9.69
N VAL A 147 2.53 -2.62 9.43
CA VAL A 147 1.51 -3.56 8.94
C VAL A 147 1.96 -4.21 7.63
N VAL A 148 2.48 -3.41 6.68
CA VAL A 148 3.01 -3.89 5.40
C VAL A 148 4.17 -4.86 5.60
N LEU A 149 5.17 -4.50 6.41
CA LEU A 149 6.35 -5.35 6.63
C LEU A 149 5.97 -6.66 7.34
N GLU A 150 5.07 -6.60 8.30
CA GLU A 150 4.54 -7.78 8.99
C GLU A 150 3.74 -8.67 8.03
N CYS A 151 2.94 -8.08 7.15
CA CYS A 151 2.26 -8.81 6.08
C CYS A 151 3.26 -9.56 5.19
N ILE A 152 4.27 -8.86 4.67
CA ILE A 152 5.29 -9.48 3.81
C ILE A 152 6.02 -10.61 4.54
N ARG A 153 6.38 -10.40 5.81
CA ARG A 153 7.02 -11.42 6.66
C ARG A 153 6.16 -12.66 6.85
N LYS A 154 4.83 -12.49 6.97
CA LYS A 154 3.87 -13.59 7.18
C LYS A 154 3.42 -14.26 5.88
N LEU A 155 3.58 -13.59 4.74
CA LEU A 155 3.25 -14.13 3.43
C LEU A 155 4.23 -15.27 3.09
N LYS A 156 3.88 -16.53 3.39
CA LYS A 156 4.76 -17.69 3.09
C LYS A 156 4.51 -18.29 1.70
N ARG A 157 3.26 -18.19 1.25
CA ARG A 157 2.74 -18.65 -0.05
C ARG A 157 1.82 -17.55 -0.59
N GLY A 158 1.47 -17.60 -1.86
CA GLY A 158 0.65 -16.56 -2.51
C GLY A 158 1.48 -15.65 -3.42
N PRO A 159 1.07 -14.39 -3.61
CA PRO A 159 1.70 -13.52 -4.60
C PRO A 159 3.15 -13.20 -4.29
N GLN A 160 3.92 -12.93 -5.34
CA GLN A 160 5.22 -12.32 -5.24
C GLN A 160 5.10 -10.90 -4.69
N VAL A 161 6.11 -10.45 -3.93
CA VAL A 161 6.12 -9.09 -3.39
C VAL A 161 6.92 -8.21 -4.35
N GLY A 162 6.20 -7.34 -5.05
CA GLY A 162 6.76 -6.42 -6.04
C GLY A 162 7.42 -5.20 -5.38
N LYS A 163 6.83 -4.04 -5.62
CA LYS A 163 7.30 -2.74 -5.13
C LYS A 163 6.72 -2.46 -3.76
N VAL A 164 7.56 -2.00 -2.83
CA VAL A 164 7.13 -1.60 -1.49
C VAL A 164 7.59 -0.16 -1.25
N ILE A 165 6.64 0.73 -1.01
CA ILE A 165 6.93 2.14 -0.75
C ILE A 165 6.51 2.44 0.69
N LEU A 166 7.47 2.90 1.50
CA LEU A 166 7.31 3.17 2.91
C LEU A 166 7.45 4.67 3.16
N MET A 167 6.34 5.34 3.47
CA MET A 167 6.28 6.79 3.66
C MET A 167 6.26 7.14 5.14
N ALA A 168 7.20 7.97 5.62
CA ALA A 168 7.28 8.35 7.03
C ALA A 168 7.20 7.14 7.98
N ALA A 169 7.85 6.02 7.63
CA ALA A 169 7.70 4.74 8.34
C ALA A 169 7.98 4.83 9.85
N ALA A 170 6.93 4.62 10.66
CA ALA A 170 7.03 4.46 12.10
C ALA A 170 7.43 3.01 12.43
N VAL A 171 8.65 2.65 12.03
CA VAL A 171 9.26 1.33 12.23
C VAL A 171 10.66 1.55 12.77
N PRO A 172 11.04 0.92 13.90
CA PRO A 172 12.40 0.99 14.40
C PRO A 172 13.43 0.50 13.39
N THR A 173 14.51 1.25 13.18
CA THR A 173 15.59 0.89 12.24
C THR A 173 16.21 -0.48 12.56
N PHE A 174 16.46 -0.77 13.83
CA PHE A 174 17.07 -2.04 14.26
C PHE A 174 16.26 -3.29 13.87
N MET A 175 14.95 -3.15 13.60
CA MET A 175 14.11 -4.27 13.18
C MET A 175 14.28 -4.62 11.71
N VAL A 176 14.74 -3.66 10.90
CA VAL A 176 14.94 -3.84 9.45
C VAL A 176 16.42 -4.00 9.06
N GLU A 177 17.33 -3.66 9.96
CA GLU A 177 18.76 -3.98 9.86
C GLU A 177 19.02 -5.48 9.74
N GLN A 178 20.16 -5.86 9.17
CA GLN A 178 20.58 -7.25 9.13
C GLN A 178 20.51 -7.93 10.51
N GLY A 179 19.74 -9.01 10.60
CA GLY A 179 19.48 -9.75 11.85
C GLY A 179 18.22 -9.29 12.60
N GLY A 180 17.63 -8.15 12.22
CA GLY A 180 16.35 -7.67 12.71
C GLY A 180 15.17 -8.51 12.24
N GLU A 181 14.08 -8.49 13.00
CA GLU A 181 12.91 -9.36 12.79
C GLU A 181 12.12 -9.09 11.50
N LEU A 182 12.24 -7.88 10.93
CA LEU A 182 11.61 -7.44 9.68
C LEU A 182 12.59 -7.39 8.50
N ALA A 183 13.88 -7.67 8.71
CA ALA A 183 14.89 -7.60 7.65
C ALA A 183 14.55 -8.51 6.45
N ALA A 184 14.04 -9.71 6.73
CA ALA A 184 13.62 -10.66 5.70
C ALA A 184 12.43 -10.15 4.88
N ALA A 185 11.59 -9.27 5.43
CA ALA A 185 10.47 -8.68 4.70
C ALA A 185 10.98 -7.74 3.60
N LEU A 186 11.99 -6.91 3.90
CA LEU A 186 12.62 -6.05 2.90
C LEU A 186 13.36 -6.85 1.83
N ALA A 187 14.09 -7.89 2.25
CA ALA A 187 14.81 -8.78 1.33
C ALA A 187 13.88 -9.53 0.36
N LYS A 188 12.63 -9.79 0.78
CA LYS A 188 11.64 -10.51 -0.02
C LYS A 188 11.02 -9.64 -1.13
N ALA A 189 11.00 -8.32 -0.97
CA ALA A 189 10.43 -7.43 -1.97
C ALA A 189 11.36 -7.27 -3.19
N ASN A 190 10.80 -7.18 -4.39
CA ASN A 190 11.57 -6.93 -5.61
C ASN A 190 12.32 -5.59 -5.56
N SER A 191 11.71 -4.56 -4.96
CA SER A 191 12.40 -3.33 -4.55
C SER A 191 11.62 -2.60 -3.46
N VAL A 192 12.34 -1.86 -2.61
CA VAL A 192 11.78 -1.03 -1.56
C VAL A 192 12.24 0.41 -1.72
N LEU A 193 11.30 1.35 -1.64
CA LEU A 193 11.56 2.78 -1.59
C LEU A 193 11.13 3.31 -0.21
N VAL A 194 12.07 3.87 0.53
CA VAL A 194 11.83 4.52 1.83
C VAL A 194 11.83 6.03 1.62
N LEU A 195 10.68 6.67 1.81
CA LEU A 195 10.53 8.11 1.76
C LEU A 195 10.56 8.66 3.18
N TYR A 196 11.61 9.43 3.51
CA TYR A 196 11.90 9.84 4.87
C TYR A 196 12.08 11.35 5.01
N SER A 197 11.91 11.88 6.21
CA SER A 197 12.22 13.29 6.49
C SER A 197 12.72 13.50 7.91
N GLN A 198 13.83 14.22 8.05
CA GLN A 198 14.34 14.63 9.36
C GLN A 198 13.51 15.76 9.99
N ALA A 199 12.68 16.45 9.19
CA ALA A 199 11.76 17.47 9.64
C ALA A 199 10.45 16.89 10.22
N ASP A 200 10.26 15.56 10.19
CA ASP A 200 9.10 14.90 10.75
C ASP A 200 9.13 14.96 12.29
N GLU A 201 8.41 15.94 12.86
CA GLU A 201 8.33 16.17 14.30
C GLU A 201 7.64 15.03 15.05
N VAL A 202 6.68 14.33 14.42
CA VAL A 202 6.01 13.18 15.04
C VAL A 202 7.01 12.06 15.25
N LEU A 203 7.78 11.74 14.20
CA LEU A 203 8.84 10.73 14.29
C LEU A 203 10.03 11.20 15.14
N HIS A 204 10.22 12.51 15.34
CA HIS A 204 11.23 13.02 16.24
C HIS A 204 10.89 12.82 17.72
N TYR A 205 9.70 13.28 18.09
CA TYR A 205 9.37 13.57 19.49
C TYR A 205 8.39 12.56 20.06
N SER A 206 7.43 12.10 19.25
CA SER A 206 6.36 11.22 19.73
C SER A 206 6.69 9.75 19.53
N PHE A 207 7.31 9.40 18.40
CA PHE A 207 7.64 8.02 18.07
C PHE A 207 8.59 7.36 19.09
N PRO A 208 9.79 7.90 19.42
CA PRO A 208 10.72 7.18 20.30
C PRO A 208 10.14 6.83 21.68
N PRO A 209 9.51 7.77 22.43
CA PRO A 209 8.92 7.42 23.72
C PRO A 209 7.69 6.51 23.55
N GLY A 210 6.86 6.72 22.51
CA GLY A 210 5.66 5.91 22.30
C GLY A 210 6.00 4.46 22.00
N GLN A 211 7.02 4.25 21.16
CA GLN A 211 7.53 2.95 20.79
C GLN A 211 8.17 2.25 21.99
N THR A 212 8.88 3.00 22.85
CA THR A 212 9.43 2.45 24.11
C THR A 212 8.32 1.96 25.05
N LEU A 213 7.22 2.72 25.17
CA LEU A 213 6.09 2.34 26.02
C LEU A 213 5.27 1.17 25.47
N ALA A 214 5.38 0.89 24.16
CA ALA A 214 4.88 -0.35 23.59
C ALA A 214 5.63 -1.60 24.09
N GLY A 215 6.76 -1.43 24.79
CA GLY A 215 7.31 -2.49 25.63
C GLY A 215 8.27 -3.43 24.91
N LYS A 216 8.29 -4.69 25.34
CA LYS A 216 9.39 -5.62 25.04
C LYS A 216 9.47 -5.94 23.55
N GLY A 217 10.65 -5.73 22.96
CA GLY A 217 10.93 -5.96 21.55
C GLY A 217 10.98 -4.67 20.73
N GLU A 218 10.45 -3.56 21.26
CA GLU A 218 10.31 -2.29 20.55
C GLU A 218 11.50 -1.34 20.74
N GLY A 219 12.46 -1.70 21.60
CA GLY A 219 13.67 -0.92 21.88
C GLY A 219 13.44 0.24 22.87
N VAL A 220 14.53 0.92 23.22
CA VAL A 220 14.50 2.10 24.10
C VAL A 220 14.84 3.33 23.26
N LEU A 221 13.90 4.26 23.17
CA LEU A 221 13.96 5.46 22.34
C LEU A 221 14.50 5.19 20.92
N PRO A 222 13.87 4.25 20.18
CA PRO A 222 14.38 3.85 18.87
C PRO A 222 14.28 4.98 17.85
N VAL A 223 15.14 4.88 16.84
CA VAL A 223 15.10 5.73 15.64
C VAL A 223 14.10 5.17 14.65
N ALA A 224 13.24 6.03 14.10
CA ALA A 224 12.27 5.66 13.07
C ALA A 224 12.93 5.60 11.67
N LEU A 225 12.63 4.54 10.92
CA LEU A 225 12.99 4.38 9.51
C LEU A 225 12.52 5.57 8.65
N GLY A 226 11.34 6.11 8.93
CA GLY A 226 10.76 7.26 8.24
C GLY A 226 11.41 8.61 8.56
N ARG A 227 12.29 8.68 9.55
CA ARG A 227 13.00 9.89 9.93
C ARG A 227 14.39 9.95 9.31
N ASP A 228 15.13 8.85 9.40
CA ASP A 228 16.56 8.81 9.04
C ASP A 228 16.83 7.99 7.77
N GLY A 229 15.81 7.35 7.21
CA GLY A 229 15.95 6.45 6.06
C GLY A 229 16.45 5.06 6.46
N ALA A 230 16.62 4.19 5.46
CA ALA A 230 17.08 2.82 5.67
C ALA A 230 18.55 2.79 6.14
N PRO A 231 18.87 2.03 7.20
CA PRO A 231 20.26 1.82 7.63
C PRO A 231 21.13 1.23 6.53
N THR A 232 22.43 1.52 6.53
CA THR A 232 23.38 1.00 5.53
C THR A 232 23.41 -0.53 5.48
N ALA A 233 23.18 -1.20 6.61
CA ALA A 233 23.16 -2.66 6.73
C ALA A 233 21.79 -3.30 6.42
N THR A 234 20.92 -2.62 5.66
CA THR A 234 19.60 -3.15 5.30
C THR A 234 19.71 -4.20 4.19
N LEU A 235 18.98 -5.32 4.33
CA LEU A 235 18.95 -6.38 3.32
C LEU A 235 17.99 -6.04 2.18
N GLY A 236 18.31 -6.54 0.97
CA GLY A 236 17.46 -6.39 -0.21
C GLY A 236 17.80 -5.18 -1.07
N ARG A 237 16.90 -4.86 -2.01
CA ARG A 237 17.04 -3.70 -2.91
C ARG A 237 16.29 -2.52 -2.33
N VAL A 238 16.90 -1.89 -1.32
CA VAL A 238 16.31 -0.77 -0.58
C VAL A 238 16.96 0.53 -0.99
N GLU A 239 16.14 1.48 -1.39
CA GLU A 239 16.53 2.85 -1.72
C GLU A 239 15.86 3.81 -0.73
N SER A 240 16.62 4.78 -0.22
CA SER A 240 16.08 5.82 0.65
C SER A 240 16.14 7.17 -0.04
N ARG A 241 15.02 7.90 -0.04
CA ARG A 241 14.91 9.24 -0.62
C ARG A 241 14.39 10.23 0.42
N PRO A 242 15.13 11.32 0.70
CA PRO A 242 14.63 12.35 1.59
C PRO A 242 13.51 13.14 0.91
N ILE A 243 12.48 13.50 1.68
CA ILE A 243 11.46 14.48 1.32
C ILE A 243 11.71 15.71 2.19
N GLU A 244 12.35 16.73 1.58
CA GLU A 244 12.78 17.92 2.30
C GLU A 244 11.60 18.63 2.97
N ASN A 245 11.76 18.96 4.26
CA ASN A 245 10.78 19.71 5.06
C ASN A 245 9.38 19.07 5.17
N ALA A 246 9.22 17.79 4.82
CA ALA A 246 7.94 17.10 4.97
C ALA A 246 7.61 16.89 6.46
N GLY A 247 6.42 17.33 6.85
CA GLY A 247 5.77 16.90 8.08
C GLY A 247 5.15 15.51 7.93
N HIS A 248 4.75 14.92 9.05
CA HIS A 248 4.28 13.53 9.10
C HIS A 248 3.10 13.25 8.17
N SER A 249 2.17 14.20 8.02
CA SER A 249 0.93 14.03 7.26
C SER A 249 1.05 14.44 5.78
N ASP A 250 2.18 15.00 5.35
CA ASP A 250 2.32 15.59 4.00
C ASP A 250 2.33 14.53 2.89
N TYR A 251 2.67 13.28 3.22
CA TYR A 251 2.95 12.21 2.24
C TYR A 251 1.74 11.78 1.40
N TRP A 252 0.52 11.81 1.96
CA TRP A 252 -0.69 11.51 1.18
C TRP A 252 -1.21 12.71 0.39
N GLY A 253 -0.84 13.92 0.81
CA GLY A 253 -1.38 15.17 0.28
C GLY A 253 -2.87 15.43 0.61
N ALA A 254 -3.40 14.78 1.64
CA ALA A 254 -4.75 15.03 2.15
C ALA A 254 -4.69 16.20 3.15
N TRP A 255 -5.10 17.40 2.72
CA TRP A 255 -5.37 18.53 3.59
C TRP A 255 -6.78 19.06 3.33
N GLU A 256 -7.37 19.65 4.36
CA GLU A 256 -8.54 20.51 4.16
C GLU A 256 -8.13 21.67 3.24
N LYS A 257 -8.94 21.90 2.19
CA LYS A 257 -8.70 22.98 1.22
C LYS A 257 -8.55 24.31 1.98
N GLY A 258 -7.35 24.89 1.93
CA GLY A 258 -7.02 26.18 2.56
C GLY A 258 -6.08 26.10 3.77
N ALA A 259 -5.73 24.89 4.24
CA ALA A 259 -4.86 24.70 5.41
C ALA A 259 -3.42 24.26 5.10
N SER A 260 -3.11 23.85 3.86
CA SER A 260 -1.75 23.41 3.51
C SER A 260 -0.81 24.58 3.25
N SER A 261 0.37 24.49 3.85
CA SER A 261 1.48 25.36 3.47
C SER A 261 2.00 24.98 2.08
N LYS A 262 2.62 25.92 1.37
CA LYS A 262 3.31 25.62 0.10
C LYS A 262 4.33 24.47 0.26
N LYS A 263 5.03 24.42 1.39
CA LYS A 263 6.01 23.36 1.69
C LYS A 263 5.36 21.97 1.72
N SER A 264 4.18 21.85 2.33
CA SER A 264 3.41 20.60 2.38
C SER A 264 2.94 20.15 0.99
N GLU A 265 2.53 21.09 0.13
CA GLU A 265 2.18 20.79 -1.26
C GLU A 265 3.39 20.30 -2.06
N ASP A 266 4.52 21.00 -1.93
CA ASP A 266 5.76 20.64 -2.63
C ASP A 266 6.22 19.23 -2.20
N ALA A 267 6.17 18.92 -0.89
CA ALA A 267 6.47 17.60 -0.36
C ALA A 267 5.51 16.51 -0.89
N ALA A 268 4.19 16.77 -0.86
CA ALA A 268 3.19 15.83 -1.36
C ALA A 268 3.34 15.55 -2.86
N SER A 269 3.62 16.60 -3.64
CA SER A 269 3.88 16.50 -5.08
C SER A 269 5.13 15.66 -5.34
N LYS A 270 6.20 15.90 -4.57
CA LYS A 270 7.44 15.12 -4.71
C LYS A 270 7.26 13.65 -4.36
N VAL A 271 6.50 13.37 -3.30
CA VAL A 271 6.13 12.00 -2.93
C VAL A 271 5.33 11.34 -4.04
N ALA A 272 4.35 12.05 -4.62
CA ALA A 272 3.53 11.52 -5.70
C ALA A 272 4.36 11.14 -6.94
N GLU A 273 5.30 12.00 -7.36
CA GLU A 273 6.24 11.72 -8.45
C GLU A 273 7.06 10.46 -8.19
N LEU A 274 7.68 10.35 -7.00
CA LEU A 274 8.53 9.22 -6.64
C LEU A 274 7.74 7.91 -6.55
N VAL A 275 6.49 7.97 -6.06
CA VAL A 275 5.59 6.82 -6.05
C VAL A 275 5.22 6.40 -7.47
N ALA A 276 4.82 7.35 -8.32
CA ALA A 276 4.44 7.09 -9.70
C ALA A 276 5.59 6.43 -10.47
N ASP A 277 6.79 7.01 -10.40
CA ASP A 277 8.01 6.49 -11.00
C ASP A 277 8.33 5.06 -10.51
N ASN A 278 8.31 4.84 -9.19
CA ASN A 278 8.68 3.52 -8.65
C ASN A 278 7.66 2.41 -8.98
N LEU A 279 6.37 2.77 -9.07
CA LEU A 279 5.30 1.87 -9.50
C LEU A 279 5.23 1.72 -11.03
N GLY A 280 5.96 2.55 -11.79
CA GLY A 280 5.90 2.61 -13.25
C GLY A 280 4.54 3.08 -13.77
N LEU A 281 3.87 3.97 -13.03
CA LEU A 281 2.64 4.61 -13.49
C LEU A 281 2.99 5.55 -14.65
N GLY A 282 2.26 5.45 -15.76
CA GLY A 282 2.58 6.19 -16.99
C GLY A 282 3.55 5.49 -17.94
N GLU A 283 4.33 4.52 -17.47
CA GLU A 283 5.27 3.76 -18.31
C GLU A 283 4.65 2.47 -18.90
N ARG A 284 3.48 2.04 -18.43
CA ARG A 284 2.88 0.74 -18.81
C ARG A 284 2.27 0.71 -20.23
N ARG A 285 3.18 0.39 -21.15
CA ARG A 285 3.04 -0.27 -22.47
C ARG A 285 2.39 0.55 -23.60
N ARG A 286 3.28 1.08 -24.46
CA ARG A 286 3.13 0.85 -25.91
C ARG A 286 2.68 -0.59 -26.11
N GLU A 287 1.46 -0.79 -26.59
CA GLU A 287 1.06 -2.09 -27.12
C GLU A 287 2.14 -2.49 -28.11
N VAL A 288 2.80 -3.63 -27.87
CA VAL A 288 3.46 -4.35 -28.96
C VAL A 288 2.30 -4.74 -29.85
N GLY A 289 2.05 -3.92 -30.86
CA GLY A 289 0.98 -4.15 -31.80
C GLY A 289 1.10 -5.57 -32.29
N THR A 290 0.11 -6.40 -31.97
CA THR A 290 -0.16 -7.60 -32.76
C THR A 290 -0.60 -7.13 -34.13
N GLN A 291 0.32 -6.60 -34.94
CA GLN A 291 0.23 -6.75 -36.38
C GLN A 291 0.40 -8.25 -36.65
N ARG A 292 -0.69 -8.99 -36.46
CA ARG A 292 -0.93 -10.13 -37.32
C ARG A 292 -1.03 -9.53 -38.71
N ALA A 293 0.01 -9.71 -39.52
CA ALA A 293 -0.11 -9.56 -40.95
C ALA A 293 -1.37 -10.32 -41.39
N PRO A 294 -2.23 -9.74 -42.23
CA PRO A 294 -3.32 -10.50 -42.82
C PRO A 294 -2.70 -11.73 -43.50
N ALA A 295 -3.21 -12.91 -43.17
CA ALA A 295 -2.85 -14.11 -43.90
C ALA A 295 -3.23 -13.86 -45.36
N THR A 296 -2.22 -13.65 -46.20
CA THR A 296 -2.38 -13.70 -47.65
C THR A 296 -2.95 -15.08 -47.96
N GLU A 297 -4.20 -15.11 -48.42
CA GLU A 297 -4.77 -16.27 -49.08
C GLU A 297 -3.86 -16.65 -50.25
N ILE A 298 -3.00 -17.64 -50.04
CA ILE A 298 -2.44 -18.43 -51.14
C ILE A 298 -3.31 -19.67 -51.24
N LEU A 299 -4.47 -19.50 -51.88
CA LEU A 299 -5.25 -20.59 -52.44
C LEU A 299 -5.16 -20.48 -53.97
N ALA A 300 -4.19 -21.17 -54.57
CA ALA A 300 -4.29 -21.60 -55.96
C ALA A 300 -3.35 -22.80 -56.20
N GLY A 301 -3.96 -23.95 -56.48
CA GLY A 301 -3.37 -24.94 -57.38
C GLY A 301 -2.68 -26.15 -56.75
N PHE A 302 -3.45 -27.10 -56.21
CA PHE A 302 -3.07 -28.50 -56.27
C PHE A 302 -4.16 -29.29 -57.03
N PRO A 303 -3.82 -30.02 -58.10
CA PRO A 303 -4.77 -30.83 -58.84
C PRO A 303 -5.23 -32.03 -58.00
N ARG A 304 -6.54 -32.30 -58.02
CA ARG A 304 -7.14 -33.50 -57.44
C ARG A 304 -6.74 -34.72 -58.28
N GLU A 305 -5.95 -35.63 -57.71
CA GLU A 305 -5.83 -36.99 -58.23
C GLU A 305 -7.06 -37.83 -57.83
N ASN A 306 -7.53 -38.60 -58.82
CA ASN A 306 -8.69 -39.48 -58.76
C ASN A 306 -8.42 -40.68 -57.83
N ALA A 307 -9.34 -40.94 -56.90
CA ALA A 307 -9.45 -42.24 -56.22
C ALA A 307 -10.56 -43.09 -56.88
N PRO A 308 -10.36 -44.40 -57.11
CA PRO A 308 -11.31 -45.25 -57.79
C PRO A 308 -12.46 -45.72 -56.90
N GLN A 309 -13.64 -45.81 -57.50
CA GLN A 309 -14.85 -46.41 -56.93
C GLN A 309 -14.62 -47.88 -56.56
N ARG A 310 -14.92 -48.25 -55.31
CA ARG A 310 -15.24 -49.63 -54.95
C ARG A 310 -16.75 -49.78 -54.87
N LYS A 311 -17.30 -50.60 -55.76
CA LYS A 311 -18.63 -51.21 -55.61
C LYS A 311 -18.56 -52.22 -54.46
N LEU A 312 -19.56 -52.20 -53.59
CA LEU A 312 -19.98 -53.34 -52.80
C LEU A 312 -21.50 -53.45 -52.89
N GLU A 313 -21.92 -54.69 -52.98
CA GLU A 313 -23.27 -55.25 -53.16
C GLU A 313 -24.23 -54.89 -52.02
#